data_AF-A0A642UNB9-F1
#
_entry.id   AF-A0A642UNB9-F1
#
_cell.length_a   1.000
_cell.length_b   1.000
_cell.length_c   1.000
_cell.angle_alpha   90.00
_cell.angle_beta   90.00
_cell.angle_gamma   90.00
#
_symmetry.space_group_name_H-M   'P 1'
#
loop_
_entity.id
_entity.type
_entity.pdbx_description
1 polymer ?
#
loop_
_entity_poly.entity_id
_entity_poly.type
_entity_poly.pdbx_seq_one_letter_code
_entity_poly.pdbx_strand_id
1 'polypeptide(L)'
;MTKPAAPSKQAAKAAKSAKHAKASGTSASKQLSEVTSAFSKTYQHYMATLTPRLQVIDTFLAFLVALGVLQFVYVVVVGDFPFNAFLGGFGICVAQFVLTVSLRLQVAASDGERNHYAFGEYVFASVILHFIVFHFIN
;
A
#
# COMPACT_ATOMS: atom_id res chain seq x y z
N MET A 1 -13.63 -41.53 -51.11
CA MET A 1 -12.42 -42.24 -50.63
C MET A 1 -11.34 -42.09 -51.69
N THR A 2 -10.27 -41.34 -51.40
CA THR A 2 -8.86 -41.61 -51.77
C THR A 2 -8.01 -40.36 -51.47
N LYS A 3 -7.22 -40.44 -50.40
CA LYS A 3 -6.02 -39.62 -50.15
C LYS A 3 -4.85 -40.31 -50.84
N PRO A 4 -3.98 -39.59 -51.56
CA PRO A 4 -2.53 -39.51 -51.21
C PRO A 4 -1.92 -38.16 -51.68
N ALA A 5 -0.69 -37.72 -51.43
CA ALA A 5 0.39 -37.93 -50.47
C ALA A 5 1.39 -36.79 -50.79
N ALA A 6 2.09 -36.25 -49.79
CA ALA A 6 3.19 -35.30 -50.01
C ALA A 6 4.41 -36.00 -50.63
N PRO A 7 5.33 -35.24 -51.26
CA PRO A 7 6.68 -35.20 -50.66
C PRO A 7 7.36 -33.82 -50.67
N SER A 8 8.01 -33.57 -49.53
CA SER A 8 9.25 -32.82 -49.28
C SER A 8 10.01 -32.15 -50.43
N LYS A 9 10.26 -30.83 -50.29
CA LYS A 9 11.52 -30.18 -50.70
C LYS A 9 11.96 -29.18 -49.65
N GLN A 10 12.83 -29.65 -48.76
CA GLN A 10 13.69 -28.85 -47.91
C GLN A 10 15.05 -28.70 -48.62
N ALA A 11 15.74 -27.59 -48.36
CA ALA A 11 17.11 -27.23 -48.79
C ALA A 11 17.26 -26.57 -50.18
N ALA A 12 17.30 -25.22 -50.19
CA ALA A 12 18.49 -24.45 -50.59
C ALA A 12 18.14 -22.96 -50.85
N LYS A 13 18.24 -22.11 -49.82
CA LYS A 13 18.93 -20.81 -49.93
C LYS A 13 19.02 -20.14 -48.56
N ALA A 14 20.15 -20.41 -47.90
CA ALA A 14 20.67 -19.55 -46.85
C ALA A 14 21.17 -18.23 -47.45
N ALA A 15 21.25 -17.21 -46.59
CA ALA A 15 21.89 -15.90 -46.76
C ALA A 15 21.05 -14.81 -47.46
N LYS A 16 20.37 -13.98 -46.66
CA LYS A 16 20.94 -12.70 -46.17
C LYS A 16 19.91 -11.87 -45.39
N SER A 17 20.45 -11.19 -44.39
CA SER A 17 19.89 -10.05 -43.68
C SER A 17 18.99 -10.33 -42.46
N ALA A 18 19.65 -10.87 -41.44
CA ALA A 18 19.42 -10.42 -40.07
C ALA A 18 19.51 -8.88 -40.00
N LYS A 19 18.40 -8.19 -39.73
CA LYS A 19 18.43 -6.79 -39.25
C LYS A 19 17.13 -6.34 -38.58
N HIS A 20 16.82 -6.91 -37.42
CA HIS A 20 16.20 -6.11 -36.34
C HIS A 20 16.46 -6.72 -34.95
N ALA A 21 17.73 -6.95 -34.64
CA ALA A 21 18.18 -6.85 -33.26
C ALA A 21 18.79 -5.44 -33.11
N LYS A 22 18.01 -4.51 -32.54
CA LYS A 22 18.57 -3.29 -31.95
C LYS A 22 17.95 -3.10 -30.57
N ALA A 23 18.59 -3.72 -29.59
CA ALA A 23 18.65 -3.15 -28.26
C ALA A 23 19.38 -1.78 -28.34
N SER A 24 19.06 -0.88 -27.40
CA SER A 24 19.61 0.48 -27.18
C SER A 24 18.67 1.60 -27.63
N GLY A 25 18.08 2.41 -26.75
CA GLY A 25 18.12 2.43 -25.30
C GLY A 25 16.91 3.24 -24.83
N THR A 26 16.13 2.69 -23.91
CA THR A 26 15.00 3.42 -23.33
C THR A 26 15.58 4.53 -22.46
N SER A 27 15.66 5.73 -23.02
CA SER A 27 16.06 6.95 -22.35
C SER A 27 15.38 7.01 -20.98
N ALA A 28 16.16 7.17 -19.90
CA ALA A 28 15.64 7.26 -18.54
C ALA A 28 14.50 8.30 -18.40
N SER A 29 14.50 9.32 -19.27
CA SER A 29 13.42 10.31 -19.40
C SER A 29 12.06 9.73 -19.83
N LYS A 30 12.02 8.70 -20.69
CA LYS A 30 10.76 8.02 -21.07
C LYS A 30 10.23 7.17 -19.93
N GLN A 31 11.10 6.49 -19.19
CA GLN A 31 10.68 5.70 -18.02
C GLN A 31 10.18 6.59 -16.88
N LEU A 32 10.87 7.70 -16.60
CA LEU A 32 10.41 8.70 -15.61
C LEU A 32 9.06 9.31 -16.02
N SER A 33 8.88 9.65 -17.29
CA SER A 33 7.60 10.14 -17.84
C SER A 33 6.47 9.11 -17.70
N GLU A 34 6.72 7.83 -17.95
CA GLU A 34 5.73 6.77 -17.78
C GLU A 34 5.37 6.55 -16.31
N VAL A 35 6.38 6.57 -15.41
CA VAL A 35 6.13 6.47 -13.96
C VAL A 35 5.35 7.67 -13.45
N THR A 36 5.69 8.89 -13.85
CA THR A 36 4.97 10.11 -13.44
C THR A 36 3.52 10.08 -13.95
N SER A 37 3.30 9.69 -15.21
CA SER A 37 1.94 9.62 -15.76
C SER A 37 1.11 8.48 -15.16
N ALA A 38 1.72 7.33 -14.83
CA ALA A 38 1.08 6.25 -14.10
C ALA A 38 0.70 6.69 -12.67
N PHE A 39 1.58 7.43 -11.99
CA PHE A 39 1.32 7.97 -10.65
C PHE A 39 0.17 8.98 -10.67
N SER A 40 0.17 9.93 -11.61
CA SER A 40 -0.91 10.90 -11.78
C SER A 40 -2.26 10.23 -12.07
N LYS A 41 -2.29 9.22 -12.96
CA LYS A 41 -3.51 8.47 -13.25
C LYS A 41 -4.01 7.69 -12.03
N THR A 42 -3.11 7.05 -11.29
CA THR A 42 -3.45 6.28 -10.08
C THR A 42 -3.99 7.21 -8.99
N TYR A 43 -3.37 8.37 -8.80
CA TYR A 43 -3.81 9.37 -7.82
C TYR A 43 -5.20 9.93 -8.16
N GLN A 44 -5.43 10.29 -9.43
CA GLN A 44 -6.74 10.77 -9.89
C GLN A 44 -7.82 9.70 -9.73
N HIS A 45 -7.53 8.45 -10.08
CA HIS A 45 -8.45 7.34 -9.86
C HIS A 45 -8.76 7.11 -8.37
N TYR A 46 -7.75 7.20 -7.52
CA TYR A 46 -7.90 7.04 -6.08
C TYR A 46 -8.79 8.13 -5.49
N MET A 47 -8.55 9.40 -5.84
CA MET A 47 -9.39 10.53 -5.40
C MET A 47 -10.83 10.45 -5.94
N ALA A 48 -11.03 10.00 -7.18
CA ALA A 48 -12.36 9.88 -7.78
C ALA A 48 -13.20 8.72 -7.23
N THR A 49 -12.56 7.67 -6.70
CA THR A 49 -13.24 6.45 -6.21
C THR A 49 -13.46 6.49 -4.68
N LEU A 50 -12.88 7.49 -3.98
CA LEU A 50 -12.90 7.53 -2.52
C LEU A 50 -14.25 7.99 -1.96
N THR A 51 -14.88 7.13 -1.15
CA THR A 51 -16.04 7.50 -0.34
C THR A 51 -15.60 8.41 0.82
N PRO A 52 -16.39 9.43 1.23
CA PRO A 52 -16.02 10.35 2.32
C PRO A 52 -15.65 9.65 3.63
N ARG A 53 -16.28 8.50 3.94
CA ARG A 53 -15.98 7.69 5.12
C ARG A 53 -14.57 7.08 5.09
N LEU A 54 -14.13 6.61 3.92
CA LEU A 54 -12.78 6.08 3.73
C LEU A 54 -11.73 7.19 3.80
N GLN A 55 -12.05 8.39 3.32
CA GLN A 55 -11.14 9.53 3.39
C GLN A 55 -10.78 9.90 4.83
N VAL A 56 -11.75 9.88 5.75
CA VAL A 56 -11.51 10.13 7.18
C VAL A 56 -10.59 9.06 7.79
N ILE A 57 -10.84 7.79 7.46
CA ILE A 57 -10.02 6.65 7.94
C ILE A 57 -8.58 6.77 7.42
N ASP A 58 -8.40 7.03 6.12
CA ASP A 58 -7.09 7.15 5.49
C ASP A 58 -6.33 8.40 6.01
N THR A 59 -7.04 9.50 6.30
CA THR A 59 -6.45 10.69 6.94
C THR A 59 -5.99 10.40 8.38
N PHE A 60 -6.79 9.65 9.14
CA PHE A 60 -6.42 9.24 10.49
C PHE A 60 -5.20 8.30 10.49
N LEU A 61 -5.10 7.37 9.52
CA LEU A 61 -3.90 6.56 9.29
C LEU A 61 -2.66 7.42 9.07
N ALA A 62 -2.75 8.41 8.18
CA ALA A 62 -1.63 9.31 7.88
C ALA A 62 -1.20 10.11 9.12
N PHE A 63 -2.17 10.54 9.92
CA PHE A 63 -1.92 11.22 11.20
C PHE A 63 -1.19 10.33 12.21
N LEU A 64 -1.59 9.06 12.36
CA LEU A 64 -0.91 8.11 13.25
C LEU A 64 0.55 7.87 12.85
N VAL A 65 0.83 7.78 11.54
CA VAL A 65 2.21 7.68 11.03
C VAL A 65 2.99 8.94 11.35
N ALA A 66 2.40 10.12 11.13
CA ALA A 66 3.03 11.39 11.44
C ALA A 66 3.37 11.53 12.94
N LEU A 67 2.45 11.12 13.82
CA LEU A 67 2.70 11.08 15.27
C LEU A 67 3.83 10.10 15.63
N GLY A 68 3.82 8.89 15.08
CA GLY A 68 4.87 7.91 15.33
C GLY A 68 6.26 8.41 14.91
N VAL A 69 6.34 9.07 13.74
CA VAL A 69 7.59 9.73 13.28
C VAL A 69 7.99 10.86 14.22
N LEU A 70 7.04 11.69 14.65
CA LEU A 70 7.31 12.79 15.57
C LEU A 70 7.81 12.29 16.94
N GLN A 71 7.19 11.24 17.50
CA GLN A 71 7.66 10.58 18.73
C GLN A 71 9.08 10.04 18.56
N PHE A 72 9.35 9.40 17.42
CA PHE A 72 10.67 8.84 17.13
C PHE A 72 11.74 9.93 17.01
N VAL A 73 11.46 11.01 16.26
CA VAL A 73 12.37 12.16 16.13
C VAL A 73 12.60 12.83 17.49
N TYR A 74 11.56 13.00 18.30
CA TYR A 74 11.67 13.56 19.64
C TYR A 74 12.66 12.77 20.50
N VAL A 75 12.55 11.44 20.53
CA VAL A 75 13.46 10.60 21.31
C VAL A 75 14.90 10.64 20.79
N VAL A 76 15.09 10.69 19.47
CA VAL A 76 16.44 10.81 18.88
C VAL A 76 17.11 12.14 19.25
N VAL A 77 16.35 13.23 19.38
CA VAL A 77 16.89 14.57 19.65
C VAL A 77 17.01 14.87 21.16
N VAL A 78 15.98 14.53 21.94
CA VAL A 78 15.85 14.92 23.35
C VAL A 78 16.33 13.82 24.31
N GLY A 79 16.26 12.55 23.87
CA GLY A 79 16.60 11.38 24.67
C GLY A 79 15.38 10.59 25.16
N ASP A 80 15.64 9.38 25.63
CA ASP A 80 14.66 8.32 25.90
C ASP A 80 14.11 8.30 27.34
N PHE A 81 14.29 9.35 28.14
CA PHE A 81 13.87 9.34 29.55
C PHE A 81 12.51 10.05 29.75
N PRO A 82 11.47 9.39 30.27
CA PRO A 82 11.35 7.98 30.67
C PRO A 82 10.98 7.03 29.51
N PHE A 83 11.66 5.88 29.43
CA PHE A 83 11.58 4.94 28.30
C PHE A 83 10.18 4.32 28.10
N ASN A 84 9.45 4.09 29.19
CA ASN A 84 8.08 3.56 29.14
C ASN A 84 7.11 4.55 28.51
N ALA A 85 7.31 5.85 28.68
CA ALA A 85 6.47 6.87 28.04
C ALA A 85 6.69 6.93 26.52
N PHE A 86 7.94 6.76 26.07
CA PHE A 86 8.24 6.64 24.65
C PHE A 86 7.66 5.35 24.07
N LEU A 87 7.96 4.20 24.66
CA LEU A 87 7.44 2.92 24.19
C LEU A 87 5.91 2.89 24.18
N GLY A 88 5.27 3.44 25.22
CA GLY A 88 3.82 3.55 25.31
C GLY A 88 3.25 4.45 24.20
N GLY A 89 3.82 5.65 24.02
CA GLY A 89 3.38 6.63 23.02
C GLY A 89 3.64 6.20 21.57
N PHE A 90 4.79 5.58 21.29
CA PHE A 90 5.10 5.04 19.97
C PHE A 90 4.29 3.75 19.71
N GLY A 91 4.21 2.87 20.70
CA GLY A 91 3.49 1.60 20.61
C GLY A 91 1.99 1.78 20.38
N ILE A 92 1.35 2.76 21.04
CA ILE A 92 -0.07 3.05 20.79
C ILE A 92 -0.32 3.55 19.38
N CYS A 93 0.58 4.36 18.81
CA CYS A 93 0.45 4.82 17.42
C CYS A 93 0.50 3.65 16.44
N VAL A 94 1.43 2.71 16.63
CA VAL A 94 1.56 1.50 15.79
C VAL A 94 0.37 0.57 15.97
N ALA A 95 -0.03 0.28 17.21
CA ALA A 95 -1.14 -0.62 17.49
C ALA A 95 -2.48 -0.06 16.97
N GLN A 96 -2.71 1.24 17.17
CA GLN A 96 -3.90 1.90 16.62
C GLN A 96 -3.88 1.91 15.08
N PHE A 97 -2.72 2.11 14.46
CA PHE A 97 -2.59 2.05 13.00
C PHE A 97 -3.04 0.68 12.47
N VAL A 98 -2.59 -0.42 13.08
CA VAL A 98 -2.98 -1.78 12.69
C VAL A 98 -4.48 -2.02 12.87
N LEU A 99 -5.07 -1.55 13.98
CA LEU A 99 -6.51 -1.62 14.21
C LEU A 99 -7.29 -0.82 13.15
N THR A 100 -6.84 0.39 12.82
CA THR A 100 -7.51 1.24 11.84
C THR A 100 -7.36 0.69 10.41
N VAL A 101 -6.22 0.10 10.04
CA VAL A 101 -6.06 -0.64 8.77
C VAL A 101 -7.06 -1.79 8.68
N SER A 102 -7.23 -2.52 9.79
CA SER A 102 -8.17 -3.64 9.86
C SER A 102 -9.62 -3.15 9.65
N LEU A 103 -10.00 -2.04 10.28
CA LEU A 103 -11.29 -1.39 10.05
C LEU A 103 -11.44 -0.93 8.60
N ARG A 104 -10.40 -0.33 8.01
CA ARG A 104 -10.40 0.16 6.62
C ARG A 104 -10.69 -0.96 5.63
N LEU A 105 -10.09 -2.13 5.83
CA LEU A 105 -10.34 -3.31 4.99
C LEU A 105 -11.78 -3.82 5.13
N GLN A 106 -12.31 -3.86 6.35
CA GLN A 106 -13.68 -4.30 6.61
C GLN A 106 -14.71 -3.34 6.01
N VAL A 107 -14.51 -2.02 6.17
CA VAL A 107 -15.40 -0.97 5.65
C VAL A 107 -15.35 -0.87 4.13
N ALA A 108 -14.21 -1.17 3.51
CA ALA A 108 -14.09 -1.18 2.06
C ALA A 108 -14.80 -2.37 1.39
N ALA A 109 -14.95 -3.49 2.10
CA ALA A 109 -15.48 -4.75 1.55
C ALA A 109 -16.92 -5.09 1.99
N SER A 110 -17.50 -4.36 2.96
CA SER A 110 -18.75 -4.76 3.61
C SER A 110 -19.91 -3.80 3.34
N ASP A 111 -21.11 -4.39 3.20
CA ASP A 111 -22.38 -3.66 3.14
C ASP A 111 -22.70 -2.97 4.48
N GLY A 112 -23.55 -1.93 4.41
CA GLY A 112 -23.81 -0.97 5.50
C GLY A 112 -24.03 -1.55 6.90
N GLU A 113 -24.73 -2.67 7.04
CA GLU A 113 -25.01 -3.29 8.35
C GLU A 113 -23.76 -3.92 9.00
N ARG A 114 -22.93 -4.63 8.23
CA ARG A 114 -21.70 -5.23 8.75
C ARG A 114 -20.66 -4.21 9.17
N ASN A 115 -20.74 -2.99 8.62
CA ASN A 115 -19.87 -1.87 8.99
C ASN A 115 -20.08 -1.41 10.44
N HIS A 116 -21.28 -1.56 10.99
CA HIS A 116 -21.57 -1.11 12.35
C HIS A 116 -20.95 -2.05 13.40
N TYR A 117 -20.99 -3.37 13.13
CA TYR A 117 -20.33 -4.37 13.96
C TYR A 117 -18.80 -4.23 13.90
N ALA A 118 -18.24 -4.09 12.69
CA ALA A 118 -16.81 -3.83 12.48
C ALA A 118 -16.31 -2.60 13.26
N PHE A 119 -17.09 -1.51 13.22
CA PHE A 119 -16.78 -0.31 13.99
C PHE A 119 -16.86 -0.55 15.50
N GLY A 120 -17.85 -1.32 15.98
CA GLY A 120 -17.98 -1.68 17.39
C GLY A 120 -16.77 -2.47 17.92
N GLU A 121 -16.32 -3.49 17.18
CA GLU A 121 -15.13 -4.26 17.54
C GLU A 121 -13.86 -3.40 17.54
N TYR A 122 -13.73 -2.50 16.56
CA TYR A 122 -12.64 -1.53 16.50
C TYR A 122 -12.61 -0.61 17.74
N VAL A 123 -13.75 -0.02 18.11
CA VAL A 123 -13.83 0.88 19.28
C VAL A 123 -13.51 0.12 20.56
N PHE A 124 -14.05 -1.09 20.72
CA PHE A 124 -13.78 -1.92 21.88
C PHE A 124 -12.29 -2.27 22.01
N ALA A 125 -11.67 -2.73 20.92
CA ALA A 125 -10.24 -3.01 20.87
C ALA A 125 -9.41 -1.76 21.15
N SER A 126 -9.78 -0.62 20.57
CA SER A 126 -9.12 0.68 20.80
C SER A 126 -9.18 1.09 22.27
N VAL A 127 -10.32 0.95 22.95
CA VAL A 127 -10.45 1.31 24.37
C VAL A 127 -9.55 0.43 25.24
N ILE A 128 -9.53 -0.88 25.00
CA ILE A 128 -8.65 -1.81 25.72
C ILE A 128 -7.18 -1.45 25.49
N LEU A 129 -6.80 -1.19 24.24
CA LEU A 129 -5.44 -0.78 23.88
C LEU A 129 -5.01 0.48 24.64
N HIS A 130 -5.86 1.52 24.65
CA HIS A 130 -5.56 2.76 25.37
C HIS A 130 -5.42 2.50 26.87
N PHE A 131 -6.30 1.68 27.46
CA PHE A 131 -6.22 1.32 28.87
C PHE A 131 -4.89 0.62 29.22
N ILE A 132 -4.46 -0.36 28.41
CA ILE A 132 -3.19 -1.06 28.61
C ILE A 132 -2.01 -0.09 28.52
N VAL A 133 -2.03 0.83 27.55
CA VAL A 133 -0.94 1.79 27.36
C VAL A 133 -0.88 2.82 28.50
N PHE A 134 -2.03 3.35 28.95
CA PHE A 134 -2.05 4.27 30.08
C PHE A 134 -1.51 3.61 31.36
N HIS A 135 -1.85 2.34 31.60
CA HIS A 135 -1.29 1.57 32.70
C HIS A 135 0.22 1.28 32.51
N PHE A 136 0.69 1.10 31.26
CA PHE A 136 2.09 0.83 30.96
C PHE A 136 3.00 2.07 31.07
N ILE A 137 2.45 3.26 30.85
CA ILE A 137 3.17 4.55 30.94
C ILE A 137 3.49 4.96 32.38
N ASN A 138 2.65 4.53 33.34
CA ASN A 138 2.80 4.84 34.77
C ASN A 138 3.65 3.79 35.49
#